data_AF-M1BBF4-F1
#
_entry.id   AF-M1BBF4-F1
#
_cell.length_a   1.000
_cell.length_b   1.000
_cell.length_c   1.000
_cell.angle_alpha   90.00
_cell.angle_beta   90.00
_cell.angle_gamma   90.00
#
_symmetry.space_group_name_H-M   'P 1'
#
loop_
_entity.id
_entity.type
_entity.pdbx_description
1 polymer ?
#
loop_
_entity_poly.entity_id
_entity_poly.type
_entity_poly.pdbx_seq_one_letter_code
_entity_poly.pdbx_strand_id
1 'polypeptide(L)' 'METLRYLAQDRHTVICSIHHSRGSVYAKFDDVVLLAGGSLINAGPANDEVQAYFSKFGFVI' A
#
# COMPACT_ATOMS: atom_id res chain seq x y z
N MET A 1 -11.63 0.84 -7.92
CA MET A 1 -10.65 1.76 -7.31
C MET A 1 -10.53 3.10 -8.02
N GLU A 2 -10.98 3.26 -9.27
CA GLU A 2 -10.83 4.55 -9.96
C GLU A 2 -11.57 5.71 -9.29
N THR A 3 -12.79 5.49 -8.79
CA THR A 3 -13.54 6.54 -8.08
C THR A 3 -12.83 7.00 -6.80
N LEU A 4 -12.25 6.08 -6.03
CA LEU A 4 -11.48 6.44 -4.83
C LEU A 4 -10.19 7.19 -5.20
N ARG A 5 -9.53 6.79 -6.30
CA ARG A 5 -8.35 7.48 -6.83
C ARG A 5 -8.70 8.90 -7.27
N TYR A 6 -9.83 9.07 -7.95
CA TYR A 6 -10.33 10.38 -8.35
C TYR A 6 -10.59 11.28 -7.14
N LEU A 7 -11.24 10.78 -6.09
CA LEU A 7 -11.45 11.55 -4.86
C LEU A 7 -10.12 11.97 -4.22
N ALA A 8 -9.13 11.06 -4.18
CA ALA A 8 -7.80 11.40 -3.67
C ALA A 8 -7.13 12.51 -4.49
N GLN A 9 -7.25 12.46 -5.81
CA GLN A 9 -6.76 13.50 -6.73
C GLN A 9 -7.53 14.82 -6.59
N ASP A 10 -8.80 14.77 -6.19
CA ASP A 10 -9.66 15.92 -5.88
C ASP A 10 -9.45 16.44 -4.44
N ARG A 11 -8.22 16.30 -3.91
CA ARG A 11 -7.78 16.82 -2.60
C ARG A 11 -8.51 16.24 -1.39
N HIS A 12 -9.06 15.04 -1.50
CA HIS A 12 -9.54 14.31 -0.34
C HIS A 12 -8.48 13.32 0.18
N THR A 13 -8.40 13.15 1.50
CA THR A 13 -7.65 12.02 2.08
C THR A 13 -8.54 10.78 2.10
N VAL A 14 -8.16 9.75 1.37
CA VAL A 14 -8.90 8.48 1.30
C VAL A 14 -8.10 7.39 2.00
N ILE A 15 -8.67 6.83 3.07
CA ILE A 15 -8.10 5.69 3.79
C ILE A 15 -9.04 4.51 3.60
N CYS A 16 -8.52 3.37 3.16
CA CYS A 16 -9.28 2.14 3.02
C CYS A 16 -8.45 0.92 3.41
N SER A 17 -9.13 -0.15 3.84
CA SER A 17 -8.53 -1.46 4.05
C SER A 17 -8.88 -2.39 2.89
N ILE A 18 -7.92 -3.21 2.48
CA ILE A 18 -8.13 -4.23 1.44
C ILE A 18 -7.62 -5.57 1.95
N HIS A 19 -8.44 -6.61 1.84
CA HIS A 19 -8.08 -7.97 2.27
C HIS A 19 -7.27 -8.76 1.22
N HIS A 20 -7.63 -8.71 -0.07
CA HIS A 20 -6.89 -9.38 -1.14
C HIS A 20 -6.82 -8.53 -2.41
N SER A 21 -5.77 -7.72 -2.55
CA SER A 21 -5.56 -6.90 -3.73
C SER A 21 -4.89 -7.70 -4.85
N ARG A 22 -5.26 -7.40 -6.10
CA ARG A 22 -4.44 -7.76 -7.27
C ARG A 22 -3.31 -6.73 -7.38
N GLY A 23 -2.18 -7.09 -8.00
CA GLY A 23 -1.06 -6.14 -8.22
C GLY A 23 -1.48 -4.83 -8.90
N SER A 24 -2.46 -4.88 -9.80
CA SER A 24 -3.03 -3.69 -10.47
C SER A 24 -3.79 -2.74 -9.54
N VAL A 25 -4.27 -3.22 -8.40
CA VAL A 25 -4.88 -2.40 -7.35
C VAL A 25 -3.81 -1.81 -6.44
N TYR A 26 -2.76 -2.60 -6.13
CA TYR A 26 -1.62 -2.12 -5.35
C TYR A 26 -0.98 -0.89 -5.98
N ALA A 27 -0.79 -0.90 -7.31
CA ALA A 27 -0.22 0.21 -8.07
C ALA A 27 -1.04 1.54 -8.06
N LYS A 28 -2.21 1.57 -7.40
CA LYS A 28 -3.04 2.78 -7.29
C LYS A 28 -2.91 3.50 -5.95
N PHE A 29 -2.20 2.91 -4.98
CA PHE A 29 -1.96 3.53 -3.68
C PHE A 29 -0.79 4.51 -3.74
N ASP A 30 -0.91 5.60 -3.00
CA ASP A 30 0.22 6.50 -2.74
C ASP A 30 1.05 5.98 -1.57
N ASP A 31 0.38 5.59 -0.48
CA ASP A 31 0.97 4.99 0.71
C ASP A 31 0.33 3.64 1.05
N VAL A 32 1.10 2.75 1.67
CA VAL A 32 0.62 1.46 2.19
C VAL A 32 0.97 1.30 3.66
N VAL A 33 0.04 0.73 4.42
CA VAL A 33 0.25 0.29 5.81
C VAL A 33 -0.01 -1.21 5.87
N LEU A 34 1.02 -1.98 6.22
CA LEU A 34 0.89 -3.42 6.44
C LEU A 34 0.81 -3.72 7.93
N LEU A 35 -0.29 -4.37 8.33
CA LEU A 35 -0.53 -4.84 9.68
C LEU A 35 -0.57 -6.37 9.70
N ALA A 36 0.01 -6.98 10.74
CA ALA A 36 -0.12 -8.40 11.01
C ALA A 36 -0.24 -8.63 12.53
N GLY A 37 -1.21 -9.45 12.96
CA GLY A 37 -1.42 -9.72 14.38
C GLY A 37 -1.69 -8.48 15.24
N GLY A 38 -2.26 -7.42 14.66
CA GLY A 38 -2.48 -6.14 15.34
C GLY A 38 -1.24 -5.24 15.46
N SER A 39 -0.10 -5.67 14.92
CA SER A 39 1.17 -4.91 14.94
C SER A 39 1.49 -4.31 13.58
N LEU A 40 2.12 -3.13 13.58
CA LEU A 40 2.63 -2.48 12.38
C LEU A 40 3.87 -3.20 11.87
N ILE A 41 3.83 -3.67 10.63
CA ILE A 41 4.96 -4.32 9.97
C ILE A 41 5.72 -3.32 9.10
N ASN A 42 5.00 -2.50 8.34
CA ASN A 42 5.59 -1.45 7.50
C ASN A 42 4.57 -0.35 7.22
N ALA A 43 5.03 0.90 7.09
CA ALA A 43 4.23 2.04 6.65
C ALA A 43 5.08 3.00 5.81
N GLY A 44 4.58 3.40 4.66
CA GLY A 44 5.25 4.35 3.79
C GLY A 44 4.73 4.32 2.35
N PRO A 45 5.43 5.00 1.42
CA PRO A 45 5.04 5.06 0.02
C PRO A 45 4.89 3.67 -0.60
N ALA A 46 3.84 3.46 -1.40
CA ALA A 46 3.58 2.19 -2.11
C ALA A 46 4.45 2.06 -3.38
N ASN A 47 5.76 2.32 -3.23
CA ASN A 47 6.77 2.28 -4.28
C ASN A 47 7.85 1.21 -3.96
N ASP A 48 9.01 1.32 -4.60
CA ASP A 48 10.14 0.39 -4.42
C ASP A 48 10.69 0.35 -2.98
N GLU A 49 10.37 1.32 -2.12
CA GLU A 49 10.78 1.32 -0.71
C GLU A 49 10.20 0.15 0.08
N VAL A 50 8.96 -0.26 -0.24
CA VAL A 50 8.33 -1.44 0.38
C VAL A 50 9.08 -2.71 -0.03
N GLN A 51 9.47 -2.82 -1.29
CA GLN A 51 10.27 -3.95 -1.78
C GLN A 51 11.65 -3.97 -1.12
N ALA A 52 12.30 -2.81 -1.01
CA ALA A 52 13.58 -2.66 -0.33
C ALA A 52 13.50 -3.04 1.15
N TYR A 53 12.39 -2.72 1.83
CA TYR A 53 12.15 -3.15 3.21
C TYR A 53 12.11 -4.67 3.33
N PHE A 54 11.28 -5.35 2.52
CA PHE A 54 11.14 -6.80 2.59
C PHE A 54 12.38 -7.57 2.10
N SER A 55 13.14 -6.98 1.18
CA SER A 55 14.42 -7.55 0.71
C SER A 55 15.44 -7.73 1.83
N LYS A 56 15.42 -6.87 2.87
CA LYS A 56 16.30 -7.00 4.06
C LYS A 56 16.07 -8.30 4.85
N PHE A 57 14.90 -8.91 4.68
CA PHE A 57 14.52 -10.17 5.32
C PHE A 57 14.59 -11.37 4.37
N GLY A 58 15.11 -11.19 3.14
CA GLY A 58 15.28 -12.25 2.15
C GLY A 58 14.07 -12.49 1.25
N PHE A 59 13.05 -11.62 1.30
CA PHE A 59 11.92 -11.68 0.38
C PHE A 59 12.20 -10.86 -0.87
N VAL A 60 12.72 -11.53 -1.90
CA VAL A 60 12.93 -10.99 -3.25
C VAL A 60 11.86 -11.55 -4.18
N ILE A 61 11.23 -10.69 -4.96
CA ILE A 61 10.17 -11.01 -5.92
C ILE A 61 10.76 -10.99 -7.34
#